data_AF-A0A5B7GU64-F1
#
_entry.id   AF-A0A5B7GU64-F1
#
_cell.length_a   1.000
_cell.length_b   1.000
_cell.length_c   1.000
_cell.angle_alpha   90.00
_cell.angle_beta   90.00
_cell.angle_gamma   90.00
#
_symmetry.space_group_name_H-M   'P 1'
#
loop_
_entity.id
_entity.type
_entity.pdbx_description
1 polymer ?
#
loop_
_entity_poly.entity_id
_entity_poly.type
_entity_poly.pdbx_seq_one_letter_code
_entity_poly.pdbx_strand_id
1 'polypeptide(L)'
;MVTICNYKTIKEAFSRYEFIDRPKWEFLNFFSNGELAGVIFRNGVPWQTLRRFLLRNLRDMGMGKSRLDDVILREAEELEFQEDITVLALPVFFPWLKYLPGPLLRRLCREDKLEANAKIGRNIMEEAVREHRASLNPDSPRDVLDEFLLEMENQKNDPNSVFNEQDLIKTIFDLFTAGYDTTSNMLRWVILHMANQPEVQRRVQHELDKVVGRATLPSHVHRSQ
;
A
#
# COMPACT_ATOMS: atom_id res chain seq x y z
N MET A 1 -3.13 -10.80 23.56
CA MET A 1 -2.76 -11.15 22.18
C MET A 1 -2.97 -12.65 22.03
N VAL A 2 -3.76 -13.07 21.05
CA VAL A 2 -3.95 -14.49 20.72
C VAL A 2 -3.10 -14.78 19.49
N THR A 3 -2.28 -15.84 19.54
CA THR A 3 -1.40 -16.24 18.44
C THR A 3 -1.91 -17.53 17.82
N ILE A 4 -2.14 -17.53 16.50
CA ILE A 4 -2.58 -18.71 15.74
C ILE A 4 -1.44 -19.16 14.83
N CYS A 5 -0.94 -20.37 15.05
CA CYS A 5 0.27 -20.88 14.38
C CYS A 5 0.04 -22.06 13.43
N ASN A 6 -1.21 -22.49 13.21
CA ASN A 6 -1.51 -23.62 12.33
C ASN A 6 -2.46 -23.24 11.19
N TYR A 7 -2.23 -23.83 10.01
CA TYR A 7 -2.97 -23.48 8.78
C TYR A 7 -4.48 -23.65 8.89
N LYS A 8 -4.95 -24.75 9.48
CA LYS A 8 -6.38 -25.06 9.59
C LYS A 8 -7.11 -23.97 10.40
N THR A 9 -6.57 -23.64 11.57
CA THR A 9 -7.15 -22.59 12.44
C THR A 9 -7.00 -21.21 11.83
N ILE A 10 -5.89 -20.91 11.13
CA ILE A 10 -5.73 -19.65 10.40
C ILE A 10 -6.84 -19.49 9.36
N LYS A 11 -7.06 -20.51 8.52
CA LYS A 11 -8.10 -20.49 7.48
C LYS A 11 -9.50 -20.34 8.08
N GLU A 12 -9.78 -21.06 9.16
CA GLU A 12 -11.05 -20.95 9.87
C GLU A 12 -11.26 -19.53 10.43
N ALA A 13 -10.28 -18.97 11.13
CA ALA A 13 -10.36 -17.63 11.70
C ALA A 13 -10.57 -16.56 10.62
N PHE A 14 -9.82 -16.59 9.52
CA PHE A 14 -9.96 -15.61 8.43
C PHE A 14 -11.24 -15.78 7.59
N SER A 15 -11.96 -16.90 7.73
CA SER A 15 -13.26 -17.10 7.06
C SER A 15 -14.45 -16.51 7.83
N ARG A 16 -14.22 -16.08 9.07
CA ARG A 16 -15.26 -15.64 10.01
C ARG A 16 -15.35 -14.12 10.06
N TYR A 17 -16.59 -13.60 10.06
CA TYR A 17 -16.85 -12.16 10.06
C TYR A 17 -16.36 -11.48 11.35
N GLU A 18 -16.31 -12.22 12.47
CA GLU A 18 -15.90 -11.72 13.78
C GLU A 18 -14.43 -11.27 13.84
N PHE A 19 -13.60 -11.66 12.87
CA PHE A 19 -12.18 -11.31 12.81
C PHE A 19 -11.84 -10.31 11.70
N ILE A 20 -12.85 -9.62 11.14
CA ILE A 20 -12.65 -8.69 10.01
C ILE A 20 -12.02 -7.35 10.44
N ASP A 21 -12.23 -6.95 11.70
CA ASP A 21 -11.83 -5.65 12.23
C ASP A 21 -10.35 -5.58 12.63
N ARG A 22 -9.81 -4.36 12.63
CA ARG A 22 -8.46 -4.00 13.08
C ARG A 22 -8.49 -3.61 14.56
N PRO A 23 -7.44 -3.97 15.35
CA PRO A 23 -7.27 -3.42 16.68
C PRO A 23 -7.11 -1.90 16.63
N LYS A 24 -7.32 -1.22 17.75
CA LYS A 24 -6.90 0.18 17.92
C LYS A 24 -5.46 0.20 18.41
N TRP A 25 -4.56 0.84 17.66
CA TRP A 25 -3.14 0.89 17.99
C TRP A 25 -2.76 2.34 18.28
N GLU A 26 -2.19 2.59 19.46
CA GLU A 26 -1.87 3.96 19.89
C GLU A 26 -0.87 4.66 18.97
N PHE A 27 0.06 3.92 18.35
CA PHE A 27 1.02 4.50 17.40
C PHE A 27 0.34 5.03 16.12
N LEU A 28 -0.88 4.60 15.79
CA LEU A 28 -1.61 5.12 14.63
C LEU A 28 -2.10 6.56 14.83
N ASN A 29 -2.07 7.06 16.07
CA ASN A 29 -2.34 8.46 16.35
C ASN A 29 -1.28 9.40 15.74
N PHE A 30 -0.05 8.92 15.47
CA PHE A 30 0.94 9.71 14.71
C PHE A 30 0.50 9.94 13.26
N PHE A 31 -0.25 8.99 12.70
CA PHE A 31 -0.74 9.07 11.33
C PHE A 31 -2.10 9.75 11.23
N SER A 32 -2.85 9.89 12.32
CA SER A 32 -4.22 10.43 12.31
C SER A 32 -4.58 11.15 13.61
N ASN A 33 -5.26 12.30 13.52
CA ASN A 33 -5.73 13.08 14.67
C ASN A 33 -6.97 12.43 15.34
N GLY A 34 -6.88 11.16 15.73
CA GLY A 34 -7.92 10.43 16.47
C GLY A 34 -8.96 9.68 15.63
N GLU A 35 -9.16 10.05 14.37
CA GLU A 35 -10.00 9.29 13.43
C GLU A 35 -9.18 8.65 12.30
N LEU A 36 -9.20 7.33 12.26
CA LEU A 36 -8.52 6.53 11.25
C LEU A 36 -9.27 6.65 9.92
N ALA A 37 -8.67 7.37 8.98
CA ALA A 37 -9.09 7.49 7.58
C ALA A 37 -8.31 6.49 6.70
N GLY A 38 -8.75 6.29 5.46
CA GLY A 38 -8.16 5.32 4.53
C GLY A 38 -8.67 3.89 4.72
N VAL A 39 -7.85 2.91 4.37
CA VAL A 39 -8.26 1.50 4.20
C VAL A 39 -7.51 0.56 5.16
N ILE A 40 -6.22 0.78 5.43
CA ILE A 40 -5.39 -0.23 6.11
C ILE A 40 -5.83 -0.45 7.56
N PHE A 41 -6.15 0.63 8.27
CA PHE A 41 -6.47 0.62 9.71
C PHE A 41 -7.93 0.98 10.04
N ARG A 42 -8.77 1.12 9.02
CA ARG A 42 -10.18 1.51 9.17
C ARG A 42 -11.08 0.27 9.31
N ASN A 43 -12.20 0.42 10.01
CA ASN A 43 -13.19 -0.64 10.25
C ASN A 43 -14.58 -0.23 9.75
N GLY A 44 -15.51 -1.19 9.72
CA GLY A 44 -16.93 -0.94 9.44
C GLY A 44 -17.23 -0.47 8.02
N VAL A 45 -18.34 0.25 7.86
CA VAL A 45 -18.84 0.72 6.56
C VAL A 45 -17.81 1.56 5.79
N PRO A 46 -17.08 2.52 6.40
CA PRO A 46 -16.10 3.30 5.66
C PRO A 46 -14.99 2.45 5.02
N TRP A 47 -14.45 1.48 5.77
CA TRP A 47 -13.48 0.54 5.23
C TRP A 47 -14.03 -0.27 4.06
N GLN A 48 -15.23 -0.83 4.20
CA GLN A 48 -15.84 -1.63 3.14
C GLN A 48 -16.08 -0.80 1.87
N THR A 49 -16.55 0.43 2.02
CA THR A 49 -16.84 1.33 0.90
C THR A 49 -15.57 1.74 0.18
N LEU A 50 -14.56 2.26 0.90
CA LEU A 50 -13.28 2.66 0.31
C LEU A 50 -12.55 1.48 -0.34
N ARG A 51 -12.54 0.30 0.31
CA ARG A 51 -11.95 -0.92 -0.27
C ARG A 51 -12.64 -1.33 -1.55
N ARG A 52 -13.98 -1.35 -1.59
CA ARG A 52 -14.74 -1.69 -2.81
C ARG A 52 -14.50 -0.70 -3.94
N PHE A 53 -14.49 0.60 -3.60
CA PHE A 53 -14.18 1.68 -4.53
C PHE A 53 -12.80 1.48 -5.16
N LEU A 54 -11.75 1.32 -4.35
CA LEU A 54 -10.39 1.09 -4.82
C LEU A 54 -10.29 -0.12 -5.74
N LEU A 55 -10.80 -1.27 -5.31
CA LEU A 55 -10.70 -2.51 -6.08
C LEU A 55 -11.43 -2.42 -7.42
N ARG A 56 -12.57 -1.72 -7.48
CA ARG A 56 -13.29 -1.44 -8.73
C ARG A 56 -12.40 -0.63 -9.68
N ASN A 57 -11.94 0.55 -9.24
CA ASN A 57 -11.22 1.47 -10.11
C ASN A 57 -9.86 0.88 -10.55
N LEU A 58 -9.12 0.23 -9.65
CA LEU A 58 -7.86 -0.44 -10.01
C LEU A 58 -8.07 -1.52 -11.07
N ARG A 59 -9.12 -2.34 -10.94
CA ARG A 59 -9.46 -3.37 -11.93
C ARG A 59 -9.83 -2.75 -13.28
N ASP A 60 -10.63 -1.70 -13.27
CA ASP A 60 -11.13 -1.04 -14.47
C ASP A 60 -9.99 -0.29 -15.20
N MET A 61 -9.00 0.21 -14.46
CA MET A 61 -7.73 0.75 -14.98
C MET A 61 -6.74 -0.31 -15.47
N GLY A 62 -7.09 -1.60 -15.39
CA GLY A 62 -6.26 -2.67 -15.93
C GLY A 62 -5.18 -3.19 -14.97
N MET A 63 -5.36 -3.04 -13.66
CA MET A 63 -4.53 -3.76 -12.68
C MET A 63 -4.61 -5.27 -12.93
N GLY A 64 -3.46 -5.89 -13.21
CA GLY A 64 -3.36 -7.30 -13.62
C GLY A 64 -3.64 -7.55 -15.11
N LYS A 65 -3.61 -6.51 -15.94
CA LYS A 65 -3.76 -6.53 -17.42
C LYS A 65 -2.74 -5.58 -18.07
N SER A 66 -2.94 -5.22 -19.34
CA SER A 66 -1.99 -4.51 -20.20
C SER A 66 -1.60 -3.09 -19.79
N ARG A 67 -2.48 -2.27 -19.20
CA ARG A 67 -2.21 -0.83 -18.99
C ARG A 67 -1.11 -0.55 -17.96
N LEU A 68 -0.88 -1.48 -17.02
CA LEU A 68 0.20 -1.35 -16.04
C LEU A 68 1.54 -1.92 -16.52
N ASP A 69 1.55 -2.76 -17.57
CA ASP A 69 2.79 -3.37 -18.05
C ASP A 69 3.79 -2.29 -18.49
N ASP A 70 3.33 -1.30 -19.27
CA ASP A 70 4.19 -0.21 -19.77
C ASP A 70 4.78 0.66 -18.65
N VAL A 71 3.99 0.89 -17.59
CA VAL A 71 4.45 1.64 -16.41
C VAL A 71 5.48 0.82 -15.64
N ILE A 72 5.18 -0.44 -15.34
CA ILE A 72 6.11 -1.33 -14.62
C ILE A 72 7.42 -1.48 -15.37
N LEU A 73 7.38 -1.66 -16.69
CA LEU A 73 8.57 -1.81 -17.51
C LEU A 73 9.44 -0.54 -17.52
N ARG A 74 8.82 0.65 -17.58
CA ARG A 74 9.55 1.92 -17.49
C ARG A 74 10.25 2.08 -16.16
N GLU A 75 9.52 1.86 -15.05
CA GLU A 75 10.06 2.03 -13.70
C GLU A 75 11.10 0.95 -13.35
N ALA A 76 11.03 -0.23 -13.98
CA ALA A 76 12.04 -1.29 -13.78
C ALA A 76 13.44 -0.89 -14.25
N GLU A 77 13.56 0.11 -15.13
CA GLU A 77 14.85 0.66 -15.57
C GLU A 77 15.49 1.60 -14.52
N GLU A 78 14.70 2.12 -13.56
CA GLU A 78 15.10 3.14 -12.58
C GLU A 78 15.08 2.63 -11.11
N LEU A 79 15.36 1.33 -10.89
CA LEU A 79 15.28 0.72 -9.56
C LEU A 79 16.26 1.32 -8.54
N GLU A 80 15.73 2.08 -7.58
CA GLU A 80 16.45 2.54 -6.37
C GLU A 80 15.85 1.89 -5.10
N PHE A 81 16.73 1.39 -4.21
CA PHE A 81 16.31 0.71 -2.97
C PHE A 81 16.51 1.64 -1.76
N GLN A 82 15.43 2.00 -1.06
CA GLN A 82 15.49 2.84 0.16
C GLN A 82 15.13 2.07 1.45
N GLU A 83 15.58 2.59 2.60
CA GLU A 83 15.58 1.96 3.93
C GLU A 83 14.21 1.72 4.63
N ASP A 84 14.26 0.78 5.59
CA ASP A 84 13.19 0.03 6.26
C ASP A 84 12.20 0.80 7.16
N ILE A 85 10.92 0.45 7.03
CA ILE A 85 9.77 0.87 7.88
C ILE A 85 9.79 0.21 9.29
N THR A 86 10.71 -0.71 9.57
CA THR A 86 10.69 -1.62 10.74
C THR A 86 10.68 -0.94 12.12
N VAL A 87 11.21 0.28 12.25
CA VAL A 87 11.29 0.99 13.54
C VAL A 87 9.91 1.39 14.08
N LEU A 88 8.92 1.55 13.19
CA LEU A 88 7.56 1.97 13.52
C LEU A 88 6.77 1.00 14.39
N ALA A 89 7.06 -0.30 14.30
CA ALA A 89 6.25 -1.34 14.91
C ALA A 89 6.75 -1.81 16.29
N LEU A 90 7.84 -1.23 16.82
CA LEU A 90 8.46 -1.70 18.06
C LEU A 90 7.49 -1.72 19.27
N PRO A 91 6.68 -0.67 19.56
CA PRO A 91 5.75 -0.69 20.69
C PRO A 91 4.67 -1.77 20.60
N VAL A 92 4.38 -2.24 19.39
CA VAL A 92 3.40 -3.29 19.12
C VAL A 92 3.94 -4.65 19.52
N PHE A 93 5.13 -4.98 19.02
CA PHE A 93 5.75 -6.27 19.28
C PHE A 93 6.28 -6.37 20.71
N PHE A 94 6.58 -5.22 21.32
CA PHE A 94 7.12 -5.13 22.67
C PHE A 94 6.27 -4.21 23.55
N PRO A 95 5.09 -4.65 24.01
CA PRO A 95 4.20 -3.85 24.85
C PRO A 95 4.83 -3.36 26.16
N TRP A 96 5.93 -3.97 26.61
CA TRP A 96 6.68 -3.54 27.79
C TRP A 96 7.45 -2.23 27.57
N LEU A 97 7.69 -1.83 26.32
CA LEU A 97 8.37 -0.56 25.99
C LEU A 97 7.65 0.64 26.60
N LYS A 98 6.31 0.59 26.77
CA LYS A 98 5.52 1.65 27.41
C LYS A 98 5.94 2.03 28.84
N TYR A 99 6.71 1.16 29.51
CA TYR A 99 7.23 1.42 30.86
C TYR A 99 8.61 2.10 30.86
N LEU A 100 9.22 2.30 29.69
CA LEU A 100 10.47 3.06 29.58
C LEU A 100 10.22 4.57 29.69
N PRO A 101 11.23 5.36 30.10
CA PRO A 101 11.12 6.81 30.11
C PRO A 101 10.73 7.38 28.74
N GLY A 102 9.78 8.32 28.71
CA GLY A 102 9.27 8.92 27.47
C GLY A 102 10.35 9.44 26.49
N PRO A 103 11.42 10.12 26.94
CA PRO A 103 12.51 10.52 26.05
C PRO A 103 13.25 9.33 25.40
N LEU A 104 13.39 8.22 26.12
CA LEU A 104 14.00 7.00 25.60
C LEU A 104 13.09 6.33 24.58
N LEU A 105 11.79 6.26 24.85
CA LEU A 105 10.79 5.74 23.90
C LEU A 105 10.77 6.52 22.60
N ARG A 106 10.72 7.86 22.70
CA ARG A 106 10.80 8.76 21.54
C ARG A 106 12.00 8.47 20.66
N ARG A 107 13.17 8.29 21.28
CA ARG A 107 14.42 8.01 20.57
C ARG A 107 14.46 6.60 19.98
N LEU A 108 13.98 5.59 20.71
CA LEU A 108 13.93 4.20 20.26
C LEU A 108 12.97 4.03 19.07
N CYS A 109 11.80 4.65 19.14
CA CYS A 109 10.78 4.60 18.09
C CYS A 109 10.99 5.68 17.00
N ARG A 110 12.00 6.55 17.15
CA ARG A 110 12.31 7.66 16.23
C ARG A 110 11.10 8.57 15.98
N GLU A 111 10.30 8.85 17.01
CA GLU A 111 9.06 9.63 16.90
C GLU A 111 9.24 10.98 16.20
N ASP A 112 10.37 11.65 16.43
CA ASP A 112 10.78 12.88 15.76
C ASP A 112 10.88 12.73 14.23
N LYS A 113 11.49 11.64 13.76
CA LYS A 113 11.56 11.33 12.33
C LYS A 113 10.19 10.92 11.79
N LEU A 114 9.38 10.25 12.60
CA LEU A 114 8.03 9.85 12.18
C LEU A 114 7.14 11.05 11.93
N GLU A 115 7.13 12.03 12.83
CA GLU A 115 6.38 13.27 12.66
C GLU A 115 6.86 14.05 11.44
N ALA A 116 8.19 14.17 11.26
CA ALA A 116 8.77 14.82 10.09
C ALA A 116 8.39 14.12 8.78
N ASN A 117 8.52 12.79 8.72
CA ASN A 117 8.18 11.99 7.54
C ASN A 117 6.67 12.02 7.26
N ALA A 118 5.83 11.98 8.28
CA ALA A 118 4.38 12.10 8.14
C ALA A 118 3.99 13.47 7.56
N LYS A 119 4.69 14.54 7.95
CA LYS A 119 4.50 15.88 7.37
C LYS A 119 4.94 15.94 5.90
N ILE A 120 6.11 15.39 5.58
CA ILE A 120 6.60 15.33 4.19
C ILE A 120 5.62 14.54 3.31
N GLY A 121 5.24 13.33 3.73
CA GLY A 121 4.30 12.50 3.00
C GLY A 121 2.94 13.18 2.81
N ARG A 122 2.43 13.88 3.83
CA ARG A 122 1.21 14.68 3.71
C ARG A 122 1.33 15.78 2.65
N ASN A 123 2.41 16.57 2.69
CA ASN A 123 2.62 17.66 1.74
C ASN A 123 2.67 17.16 0.29
N ILE A 124 3.36 16.04 0.04
CA ILE A 124 3.43 15.41 -1.29
C ILE A 124 2.03 15.02 -1.76
N MET A 125 1.23 14.39 -0.89
CA MET A 125 -0.13 13.97 -1.24
C MET A 125 -1.06 15.17 -1.48
N GLU A 126 -0.96 16.23 -0.67
CA GLU A 126 -1.74 17.46 -0.85
C GLU A 126 -1.38 18.17 -2.17
N GLU A 127 -0.09 18.20 -2.52
CA GLU A 127 0.37 18.72 -3.81
C GLU A 127 -0.18 17.90 -4.98
N ALA A 128 -0.09 16.57 -4.93
CA ALA A 128 -0.66 15.70 -5.94
C ALA A 128 -2.18 15.92 -6.11
N VAL A 129 -2.93 16.01 -5.00
CA VAL A 129 -4.38 16.30 -5.03
C VAL A 129 -4.65 17.65 -5.69
N ARG A 130 -3.87 18.69 -5.36
CA ARG A 130 -4.02 20.04 -5.94
C ARG A 130 -3.78 20.03 -7.45
N GLU A 131 -2.73 19.36 -7.92
CA GLU A 131 -2.43 19.24 -9.35
C GLU A 131 -3.55 18.52 -10.09
N HIS A 132 -4.07 17.44 -9.52
CA HIS A 132 -5.17 16.69 -10.12
C HIS A 132 -6.44 17.52 -10.20
N ARG A 133 -6.81 18.23 -9.12
CA ARG A 133 -7.94 19.18 -9.14
C ARG A 133 -7.80 20.25 -10.23
N ALA A 134 -6.60 20.79 -10.43
CA ALA A 134 -6.35 21.83 -11.42
C ALA A 134 -6.48 21.35 -12.88
N SER A 135 -6.33 20.05 -13.11
CA SER A 135 -6.30 19.42 -14.43
C SER A 135 -7.36 18.34 -14.62
N LEU A 136 -8.34 18.28 -13.71
CA LEU A 136 -9.38 17.25 -13.68
C LEU A 136 -10.29 17.37 -14.90
N ASN A 137 -10.40 16.28 -15.65
CA ASN A 137 -11.37 16.13 -16.73
C ASN A 137 -12.40 15.06 -16.35
N PRO A 138 -13.66 15.43 -16.04
CA PRO A 138 -14.70 14.47 -15.67
C PRO A 138 -14.99 13.39 -16.71
N ASP A 139 -14.78 13.70 -18.00
CA ASP A 139 -15.05 12.76 -19.09
C ASP A 139 -13.90 11.76 -19.32
N SER A 140 -12.74 11.99 -18.70
CA SER A 140 -11.54 11.18 -18.89
C SER A 140 -10.66 11.17 -17.62
N PRO A 141 -11.10 10.52 -16.53
CA PRO A 141 -10.29 10.37 -15.33
C PRO A 141 -9.00 9.60 -15.62
N ARG A 142 -7.87 10.13 -15.13
CA ARG A 142 -6.54 9.59 -15.44
C ARG A 142 -6.20 8.38 -14.59
N ASP A 143 -6.53 8.46 -13.30
CA ASP A 143 -6.16 7.51 -12.26
C ASP A 143 -7.16 7.50 -11.10
N VAL A 144 -6.85 6.72 -10.07
CA VAL A 144 -7.70 6.52 -8.89
C VAL A 144 -7.95 7.82 -8.12
N LEU A 145 -7.03 8.79 -8.19
CA LEU A 145 -7.18 10.07 -7.50
C LEU A 145 -8.26 10.90 -8.19
N ASP A 146 -8.24 10.99 -9.52
CA ASP A 146 -9.31 11.63 -10.30
C ASP A 146 -10.66 10.96 -10.04
N GLU A 147 -10.74 9.63 -10.07
CA GLU A 147 -11.97 8.90 -9.76
C GLU A 147 -12.51 9.24 -8.37
N PHE A 148 -11.63 9.39 -7.38
CA PHE A 148 -12.02 9.73 -6.01
C PHE A 148 -12.55 11.16 -5.93
N LEU A 149 -11.90 12.10 -6.62
CA LEU A 149 -12.36 13.49 -6.71
C LEU A 149 -13.77 13.58 -7.34
N LEU A 150 -14.03 12.81 -8.39
CA LEU A 150 -15.35 12.73 -9.02
C LEU A 150 -16.39 12.10 -8.09
N GLU A 151 -16.04 11.04 -7.37
CA GLU A 151 -16.93 10.39 -6.41
C GLU A 151 -17.26 11.32 -5.22
N MET A 152 -16.29 12.12 -4.75
CA MET A 152 -16.52 13.17 -3.75
C MET A 152 -17.54 14.21 -4.23
N GLU A 153 -17.41 14.67 -5.48
CA GLU A 153 -18.33 15.65 -6.07
C GLU A 153 -19.75 15.07 -6.23
N ASN A 154 -19.85 13.80 -6.66
CA ASN A 154 -21.13 13.09 -6.80
C ASN A 154 -21.85 12.92 -5.46
N GLN A 155 -21.11 12.77 -4.36
CA GLN A 155 -21.66 12.54 -3.02
C GLN A 155 -21.64 13.79 -2.12
N LYS A 156 -21.35 14.99 -2.67
CA LYS A 156 -21.17 16.22 -1.88
C LYS A 156 -22.36 16.62 -1.00
N ASN A 157 -23.56 16.18 -1.37
CA ASN A 157 -24.81 16.47 -0.65
C ASN A 157 -25.22 15.36 0.34
N ASP A 158 -24.47 14.25 0.43
CA ASP A 158 -24.74 13.16 1.37
C ASP A 158 -23.97 13.38 2.69
N PRO A 159 -24.66 13.68 3.81
CA PRO A 159 -24.01 13.88 5.10
C PRO A 159 -23.36 12.60 5.66
N ASN A 160 -23.68 11.42 5.12
CA ASN A 160 -23.09 10.15 5.52
C ASN A 160 -21.98 9.68 4.58
N SER A 161 -21.57 10.52 3.61
CA SER A 161 -20.52 10.18 2.67
C SER A 161 -19.20 9.88 3.39
N VAL A 162 -18.57 8.78 3.00
CA VAL A 162 -17.23 8.40 3.46
C VAL A 162 -16.14 9.09 2.61
N PHE A 163 -16.52 9.72 1.51
CA PHE A 163 -15.62 10.35 0.56
C PHE A 163 -15.41 11.80 0.96
N ASN A 164 -14.30 12.05 1.65
CA ASN A 164 -13.85 13.37 2.05
C ASN A 164 -12.35 13.51 1.77
N GLU A 165 -11.82 14.73 1.90
CA GLU A 165 -10.42 15.04 1.57
C GLU A 165 -9.41 14.29 2.44
N GLN A 166 -9.71 14.06 3.72
CA GLN A 166 -8.85 13.29 4.60
C GLN A 166 -8.78 11.83 4.16
N ASP A 167 -9.92 11.25 3.76
CA ASP A 167 -9.99 9.89 3.22
C ASP A 167 -9.33 9.76 1.85
N LEU A 168 -9.42 10.78 1.00
CA LEU A 168 -8.68 10.82 -0.26
C LEU A 168 -7.17 10.72 -0.02
N ILE A 169 -6.61 11.64 0.78
CA ILE A 169 -5.17 11.70 1.08
C ILE A 169 -4.70 10.39 1.69
N LYS A 170 -5.46 9.83 2.65
CA LYS A 170 -5.09 8.59 3.33
C LYS A 170 -5.24 7.34 2.49
N THR A 171 -6.27 7.26 1.65
CA THR A 171 -6.47 6.13 0.75
C THR A 171 -5.36 6.04 -0.28
N ILE A 172 -4.95 7.17 -0.86
CA ILE A 172 -3.83 7.21 -1.82
C ILE A 172 -2.51 6.90 -1.12
N PHE A 173 -2.26 7.50 0.07
CA PHE A 173 -1.07 7.19 0.86
C PHE A 173 -0.97 5.69 1.21
N ASP A 174 -2.07 5.08 1.67
CA ASP A 174 -2.15 3.65 1.96
C ASP A 174 -1.76 2.80 0.75
N LEU A 175 -2.25 3.15 -0.45
CA LEU A 175 -1.96 2.42 -1.69
C LEU A 175 -0.47 2.49 -2.05
N PHE A 176 0.13 3.69 -2.01
CA PHE A 176 1.55 3.89 -2.32
C PHE A 176 2.48 3.22 -1.32
N THR A 177 2.28 3.49 -0.01
CA THR A 177 3.18 2.95 1.02
C THR A 177 3.11 1.42 1.09
N ALA A 178 1.91 0.83 1.04
CA ALA A 178 1.78 -0.63 1.07
C ALA A 178 2.36 -1.28 -0.20
N GLY A 179 2.14 -0.68 -1.38
CA GLY A 179 2.65 -1.18 -2.65
C GLY A 179 4.17 -1.12 -2.76
N TYR A 180 4.77 -0.02 -2.31
CA TYR A 180 6.21 0.20 -2.35
C TYR A 180 6.97 -0.72 -1.39
N ASP A 181 6.65 -0.67 -0.08
CA ASP A 181 7.47 -1.33 0.95
C ASP A 181 7.47 -2.86 0.79
N THR A 182 6.30 -3.46 0.54
CA THR A 182 6.18 -4.92 0.41
C THR A 182 6.82 -5.45 -0.87
N THR A 183 6.61 -4.77 -2.01
CA THR A 183 7.12 -5.21 -3.32
C THR A 183 8.63 -5.00 -3.41
N SER A 184 9.15 -3.87 -2.95
CA SER A 184 10.60 -3.59 -2.93
C SER A 184 11.34 -4.60 -2.06
N ASN A 185 10.84 -4.86 -0.85
CA ASN A 185 11.42 -5.89 0.03
C ASN A 185 11.35 -7.29 -0.60
N MET A 186 10.22 -7.67 -1.21
CA MET A 186 10.12 -8.94 -1.92
C MET A 186 11.16 -9.06 -3.04
N LEU A 187 11.30 -8.03 -3.88
CA LEU A 187 12.27 -8.01 -4.99
C LEU A 187 13.70 -8.13 -4.48
N ARG A 188 14.03 -7.44 -3.39
CA ARG A 188 15.34 -7.53 -2.73
C ARG A 188 15.65 -8.97 -2.30
N TRP A 189 14.69 -9.66 -1.69
CA TRP A 189 14.84 -11.08 -1.33
C TRP A 189 14.95 -11.99 -2.55
N VAL A 190 14.13 -11.76 -3.59
CA VAL A 190 14.19 -12.52 -4.84
C VAL A 190 15.57 -12.41 -5.48
N ILE A 191 16.12 -11.21 -5.60
CA ILE A 191 17.47 -10.98 -6.14
C ILE A 191 18.53 -11.65 -5.28
N LEU A 192 18.47 -11.50 -3.95
CA LEU A 192 19.41 -12.11 -3.02
C LEU A 192 19.40 -13.65 -3.13
N HIS A 193 18.21 -14.26 -3.21
CA HIS A 193 18.08 -15.71 -3.36
C HIS A 193 18.58 -16.20 -4.71
N MET A 194 18.34 -15.46 -5.81
CA MET A 194 18.89 -15.79 -7.12
C MET A 194 20.42 -15.69 -7.16
N ALA A 195 21.00 -14.66 -6.52
CA ALA A 195 22.46 -14.50 -6.43
C ALA A 195 23.12 -15.66 -5.66
N ASN A 196 22.44 -16.18 -4.62
CA ASN A 196 22.93 -17.30 -3.81
C ASN A 196 22.61 -18.68 -4.42
N GLN A 197 21.75 -18.78 -5.44
CA GLN A 197 21.36 -20.03 -6.11
C GLN A 197 21.49 -19.89 -7.64
N PRO A 198 22.73 -19.91 -8.18
CA PRO A 198 22.97 -19.65 -9.60
C PRO A 198 22.31 -20.65 -10.55
N GLU A 199 22.00 -21.87 -10.09
CA GLU A 199 21.22 -22.86 -10.84
C GLU A 199 19.76 -22.43 -11.01
N VAL A 200 19.14 -21.84 -9.98
CA VAL A 200 17.78 -21.28 -10.08
C VAL A 200 17.78 -20.08 -11.01
N GLN A 201 18.75 -19.17 -10.86
CA GLN A 201 18.87 -18.00 -11.74
C GLN A 201 19.01 -18.40 -13.22
N ARG A 202 19.86 -19.40 -13.53
CA ARG A 202 20.02 -19.92 -14.90
C ARG A 202 18.74 -20.55 -15.45
N ARG A 203 17.97 -21.25 -14.62
CA ARG A 203 16.68 -21.84 -15.02
C ARG A 203 15.66 -20.76 -15.38
N VAL A 204 15.56 -19.71 -14.57
CA VAL A 204 14.70 -18.55 -14.84
C VAL A 204 15.10 -17.85 -16.14
N GLN A 205 16.40 -17.61 -16.34
CA GLN A 205 16.91 -17.01 -17.59
C GLN A 205 16.62 -17.87 -18.82
N HIS A 206 16.79 -19.19 -18.70
CA HIS A 206 16.48 -20.12 -19.80
C HIS A 206 14.99 -20.15 -20.13
N GLU A 207 14.12 -20.10 -19.12
CA GLU A 207 12.67 -20.01 -19.31
C GLU A 207 12.27 -18.69 -19.97
N LEU A 208 12.86 -17.56 -19.55
CA LEU A 208 12.67 -16.26 -20.20
C LEU A 208 13.11 -16.28 -21.67
N ASP A 209 14.30 -16.81 -21.96
CA ASP A 209 14.81 -16.96 -23.34
C ASP A 209 13.87 -17.84 -24.19
N LYS A 210 13.20 -18.83 -23.60
CA LYS A 210 12.28 -19.75 -24.28
C LYS A 210 10.88 -19.15 -24.53
N VAL A 211 10.30 -18.48 -23.53
CA VAL A 211 8.90 -17.99 -23.56
C VAL A 211 8.81 -16.58 -24.15
N VAL A 212 9.74 -15.70 -23.80
CA VAL A 212 9.75 -14.30 -24.23
C VAL A 212 10.70 -14.10 -25.41
N GLY A 213 11.86 -14.75 -25.38
CA GLY A 213 12.94 -14.51 -26.32
C GLY A 213 13.67 -13.19 -26.05
N ARG A 214 14.61 -12.83 -26.94
CA ARG A 214 15.51 -11.67 -26.76
C ARG A 214 15.10 -10.40 -27.49
N ALA A 215 14.09 -10.49 -28.37
CA ALA A 215 13.69 -9.39 -29.23
C ALA A 215 12.58 -8.51 -28.62
N THR A 216 11.93 -8.98 -27.54
CA THR A 216 10.75 -8.34 -26.95
C THR A 216 10.85 -8.30 -25.43
N LEU A 217 10.24 -7.28 -24.82
CA LEU A 217 10.17 -7.18 -23.37
C LEU A 217 9.11 -8.14 -22.80
N PRO A 218 9.30 -8.65 -21.56
CA PRO A 218 8.28 -9.42 -20.86
C PRO A 218 6.99 -8.62 -20.65
N SER A 219 5.86 -9.32 -20.53
CA SER A 219 4.53 -8.73 -20.30
C SER A 219 3.58 -9.74 -19.66
N HIS A 220 2.42 -9.30 -19.18
CA HIS A 220 1.49 -10.17 -18.44
C HIS A 220 1.04 -11.42 -19.21
N VAL A 221 1.00 -11.37 -20.55
CA VAL A 221 0.57 -12.52 -21.39
C VAL A 221 1.55 -13.71 -21.36
N HIS A 222 2.79 -13.48 -20.95
CA HIS A 222 3.79 -14.54 -20.83
C HIS A 222 3.63 -15.36 -19.54
N ARG A 223 2.85 -14.86 -18.56
CA ARG A 223 2.71 -15.49 -17.23
C ARG A 223 2.02 -16.86 -17.26
N SER A 224 1.14 -17.10 -18.22
CA SER A 224 0.31 -18.32 -18.30
C SER A 224 0.83 -19.37 -19.27
N GLN A 225 2.03 -19.19 -19.84
CA GLN A 225 2.68 -20.11 -20.77
C GLN A 225 3.70 -20.98 -20.03
#